data_AF-A0A372FEB2-F1
#
_entry.id   AF-A0A372FEB2-F1
#
_cell.length_a   1.000
_cell.length_b   1.000
_cell.length_c   1.000
_cell.angle_alpha   90.00
_cell.angle_beta   90.00
_cell.angle_gamma   90.00
#
_symmetry.space_group_name_H-M   'P 1'
#
loop_
_entity.id
_entity.type
_entity.pdbx_description
1 polymer ?
#
loop_
_entity_poly.entity_id
_entity_poly.type
_entity_poly.pdbx_seq_one_letter_code
_entity_poly.pdbx_strand_id
1 'polypeptide(L)'
;MTNEQVKIIRNTWRSLQGIDATLLGDVFYSRLFLKEPSLRKMFQVPREIQAKKLIDMLDMIVSRLDRLNEVSEKIRQLGKRHVGYGVKPKHYDEVGKALLWSISKGLGKDWTPEVEAAWAACYAILAEAMLTAAND
;
A
#
# COMPACT_ATOMS: atom_id res chain seq x y z
N MET A 1 0.91 -13.09 9.64
CA MET A 1 2.02 -12.15 9.86
C MET A 1 2.61 -12.39 11.24
N THR A 2 3.93 -12.40 11.39
CA THR A 2 4.58 -12.65 12.68
C THR A 2 4.75 -11.37 13.50
N ASN A 3 4.92 -11.48 14.82
CA ASN A 3 5.22 -10.33 15.69
C ASN A 3 6.49 -9.58 15.24
N GLU A 4 7.46 -10.30 14.68
CA GLU A 4 8.70 -9.69 14.17
C GLU A 4 8.45 -8.86 12.92
N GLN A 5 7.69 -9.39 11.95
CA GLN A 5 7.28 -8.62 10.76
C GLN A 5 6.52 -7.34 11.15
N VAL A 6 5.62 -7.42 12.13
CA VAL A 6 4.89 -6.24 12.62
C VAL A 6 5.83 -5.18 13.18
N LYS A 7 6.84 -5.57 13.96
CA LYS A 7 7.84 -4.63 14.50
C LYS A 7 8.67 -3.99 13.38
N ILE A 8 9.14 -4.78 12.43
CA ILE A 8 9.92 -4.31 11.26
C ILE A 8 9.11 -3.26 10.49
N ILE A 9 7.86 -3.57 10.14
CA ILE A 9 7.00 -2.67 9.37
C ILE A 9 6.73 -1.38 10.16
N ARG A 10 6.39 -1.47 11.46
CA ARG A 10 6.12 -0.27 12.28
C ARG A 10 7.35 0.63 12.43
N ASN A 11 8.52 0.04 12.64
CA ASN A 11 9.76 0.81 12.83
C ASN A 11 10.20 1.49 11.52
N THR A 12 10.13 0.78 10.41
CA THR A 12 10.49 1.33 9.09
C THR A 12 9.43 2.30 8.57
N TRP A 13 8.15 2.10 8.88
CA TRP A 13 7.13 3.10 8.58
C TRP A 13 7.36 4.39 9.38
N ARG A 14 7.74 4.29 10.66
CA ARG A 14 8.04 5.46 11.50
C ARG A 14 9.19 6.30 10.95
N SER A 15 10.23 5.68 10.37
CA SER A 15 11.32 6.45 9.74
C SER A 15 10.87 7.19 8.48
N LEU A 16 9.83 6.70 7.80
CA LEU A 16 9.21 7.38 6.65
C LEU A 16 8.25 8.52 7.04
N GLN A 17 7.73 8.54 8.28
CA GLN A 17 6.80 9.59 8.74
C GLN A 17 7.42 10.99 8.80
N GLY A 18 8.76 11.10 8.76
CA GLY A 18 9.47 12.39 8.62
C GLY A 18 9.50 12.92 7.17
N ILE A 19 9.09 12.11 6.20
CA ILE A 19 8.99 12.49 4.79
C ILE A 19 7.61 13.10 4.54
N ASP A 20 7.55 14.15 3.73
CA ASP A 20 6.28 14.70 3.28
C ASP A 20 5.42 13.62 2.59
N ALA A 21 4.18 13.48 3.06
CA ALA A 21 3.26 12.45 2.60
C ALA A 21 2.90 12.60 1.11
N THR A 22 2.83 13.85 0.62
CA THR A 22 2.59 14.13 -0.80
C THR A 22 3.77 13.64 -1.63
N LEU A 23 5.00 13.91 -1.19
CA LEU A 23 6.20 13.44 -1.87
C LEU A 23 6.26 11.90 -1.96
N LEU A 24 5.97 11.20 -0.86
CA LEU A 24 5.99 9.73 -0.85
C LEU A 24 4.93 9.14 -1.79
N GLY A 25 3.71 9.71 -1.78
CA GLY A 25 2.66 9.31 -2.70
C GLY A 25 2.96 9.68 -4.16
N ASP A 26 3.65 10.80 -4.41
CA ASP A 26 4.06 11.22 -5.74
C ASP A 26 5.10 10.28 -6.34
N VAL A 27 6.07 9.82 -5.54
CA VAL A 27 7.04 8.79 -5.94
C VAL A 27 6.30 7.51 -6.35
N PHE A 28 5.31 7.10 -5.56
CA PHE A 28 4.46 5.95 -5.87
C PHE A 28 3.69 6.11 -7.17
N TYR A 29 2.92 7.18 -7.34
CA TYR A 29 2.10 7.37 -8.55
C TYR A 29 2.95 7.57 -9.80
N SER A 30 4.09 8.23 -9.68
CA SER A 30 5.04 8.36 -10.78
C SER A 30 5.59 6.99 -11.19
N ARG A 31 5.96 6.14 -10.22
CA ARG A 31 6.44 4.79 -10.50
C ARG A 31 5.35 3.93 -11.14
N LEU A 32 4.14 3.96 -10.59
CA LEU A 32 3.01 3.17 -11.06
C LEU A 32 2.68 3.51 -12.51
N PHE A 33 2.52 4.80 -12.84
CA PHE A 33 2.12 5.22 -14.18
C PHE A 33 3.26 5.16 -15.20
N LEU A 34 4.52 5.15 -14.75
CA LEU A 34 5.65 4.86 -15.64
C LEU A 34 5.67 3.39 -16.06
N LYS A 35 5.27 2.47 -15.17
CA LYS A 35 5.27 1.03 -15.43
C LYS A 35 3.99 0.52 -16.07
N GLU A 36 2.85 1.07 -15.67
CA GLU A 36 1.54 0.73 -16.22
C GLU A 36 0.75 2.02 -16.52
N PRO A 37 1.03 2.68 -17.67
CA PRO A 37 0.39 3.94 -18.04
C PRO A 37 -1.14 3.85 -18.14
N SER A 38 -1.69 2.66 -18.45
CA SER A 38 -3.13 2.47 -18.62
C SER A 38 -3.91 2.72 -17.33
N LEU A 39 -3.29 2.50 -16.17
CA LEU A 39 -3.90 2.72 -14.86
C LEU A 39 -4.20 4.19 -14.57
N ARG A 40 -3.52 5.14 -15.23
CA ARG A 40 -3.71 6.58 -14.98
C ARG A 40 -5.17 7.02 -15.12
N LYS A 41 -5.91 6.41 -16.06
CA LYS A 41 -7.33 6.71 -16.32
C LYS A 41 -8.25 6.34 -15.14
N MET A 42 -7.80 5.46 -14.25
CA MET A 42 -8.54 5.01 -13.07
C MET A 42 -8.37 5.95 -11.87
N PHE A 43 -7.40 6.87 -11.91
CA PHE A 43 -7.13 7.83 -10.85
C PHE A 43 -7.53 9.23 -11.30
N GLN A 44 -8.80 9.60 -11.07
CA GLN A 44 -9.39 10.85 -11.58
C GLN A 44 -9.35 12.03 -10.62
N VAL A 45 -8.86 11.85 -9.39
CA VAL A 45 -8.72 12.94 -8.42
C VAL A 45 -7.33 13.57 -8.51
N PRO A 46 -7.16 14.84 -8.07
CA PRO A 46 -5.86 15.48 -7.99
C PRO A 46 -4.82 14.61 -7.28
N ARG A 47 -3.60 14.64 -7.79
CA ARG A 47 -2.53 13.73 -7.38
C ARG A 47 -2.21 13.88 -5.89
N GLU A 48 -2.19 15.10 -5.38
CA GLU A 48 -1.88 15.40 -3.98
C GLU A 48 -2.95 14.81 -3.04
N ILE A 49 -4.22 14.93 -3.42
CA ILE A 49 -5.35 14.34 -2.68
C ILE A 49 -5.24 12.81 -2.69
N GLN A 50 -4.87 12.23 -3.83
CA GLN A 50 -4.72 10.80 -3.97
C GLN A 50 -3.52 10.26 -3.16
N ALA A 51 -2.38 10.96 -3.20
CA ALA A 51 -1.20 10.68 -2.41
C ALA A 51 -1.53 10.67 -0.91
N LYS A 52 -2.20 11.72 -0.42
CA LYS A 52 -2.62 11.79 0.97
C LYS A 52 -3.52 10.62 1.38
N LYS A 53 -4.53 10.27 0.55
CA LYS A 53 -5.40 9.11 0.82
C LYS A 53 -4.64 7.80 0.91
N LEU A 54 -3.63 7.60 0.08
CA LEU A 54 -2.78 6.41 0.12
C LEU A 54 -2.00 6.35 1.43
N ILE A 55 -1.33 7.43 1.81
CA ILE A 55 -0.53 7.48 3.05
C ILE A 55 -1.42 7.31 4.28
N ASP A 56 -2.57 7.99 4.36
CA ASP A 56 -3.51 7.86 5.48
C ASP A 56 -4.02 6.40 5.60
N MET A 57 -4.24 5.71 4.48
CA MET A 57 -4.64 4.30 4.45
C MET A 57 -3.52 3.36 4.93
N LEU A 58 -2.28 3.60 4.48
CA LEU A 58 -1.11 2.83 4.94
C LEU A 58 -0.87 3.04 6.44
N ASP A 59 -0.96 4.27 6.93
CA ASP A 59 -0.76 4.62 8.35
C ASP A 59 -1.80 3.90 9.24
N MET A 60 -3.07 3.92 8.82
CA MET A 60 -4.14 3.17 9.48
C MET A 60 -3.81 1.67 9.54
N ILE A 61 -3.38 1.07 8.43
CA ILE A 61 -3.07 -0.36 8.37
C ILE A 61 -1.87 -0.69 9.26
N VAL A 62 -0.77 0.05 9.14
CA VAL A 62 0.46 -0.14 9.93
C VAL A 62 0.17 -0.04 11.43
N SER A 63 -0.69 0.91 11.83
CA SER A 63 -1.09 1.08 13.23
C SER A 63 -1.84 -0.13 13.79
N ARG A 64 -2.52 -0.92 12.94
CA ARG A 64 -3.41 -2.04 13.32
C ARG A 64 -2.92 -3.42 12.84
N LEU A 65 -1.66 -3.58 12.45
CA LEU A 65 -1.14 -4.84 11.89
C LEU A 65 -1.25 -6.06 12.83
N ASP A 66 -1.23 -5.85 14.15
CA ASP A 66 -1.45 -6.88 15.16
C ASP A 66 -2.93 -7.12 15.49
N ARG A 67 -3.83 -6.30 14.91
CA ARG A 67 -5.28 -6.33 15.11
C ARG A 67 -6.00 -6.15 13.78
N LEU A 68 -5.57 -6.89 12.76
CA LEU A 68 -6.15 -6.80 11.42
C LEU A 68 -7.66 -7.11 11.39
N ASN A 69 -8.15 -7.87 12.37
CA ASN A 69 -9.58 -8.07 12.60
C ASN A 69 -10.35 -6.76 12.83
N GLU A 70 -9.77 -5.76 13.53
CA GLU A 70 -10.41 -4.45 13.78
C GLU A 70 -10.54 -3.60 12.51
N VAL A 71 -9.68 -3.80 11.51
CA VAL A 71 -9.71 -3.08 10.22
C VAL A 71 -10.28 -3.90 9.08
N SER A 72 -10.61 -5.17 9.34
CA SER A 72 -11.09 -6.14 8.34
C SER A 72 -12.29 -5.60 7.55
N GLU A 73 -13.29 -5.05 8.23
CA GLU A 73 -14.49 -4.53 7.57
C GLU A 73 -14.18 -3.30 6.68
N LYS A 74 -13.27 -2.42 7.11
CA LYS A 74 -12.83 -1.29 6.27
C LYS A 74 -12.09 -1.77 5.02
N ILE A 75 -11.24 -2.78 5.15
CA ILE A 75 -10.51 -3.39 4.03
C ILE A 75 -11.50 -4.08 3.08
N ARG A 76 -12.51 -4.78 3.61
CA ARG A 76 -13.57 -5.41 2.81
C ARG A 76 -14.36 -4.37 2.01
N GLN A 77 -14.82 -3.30 2.65
CA GLN A 77 -15.50 -2.19 1.99
C GLN A 77 -14.62 -1.51 0.93
N LEU A 78 -13.31 -1.40 1.20
CA LEU A 78 -12.34 -0.91 0.21
C LEU A 78 -12.28 -1.83 -1.00
N GLY A 79 -12.17 -3.15 -0.80
CA GLY A 79 -12.19 -4.16 -1.87
C GLY A 79 -13.45 -4.08 -2.74
N LYS A 80 -14.63 -3.99 -2.11
CA LYS A 80 -15.91 -3.81 -2.84
C LYS A 80 -15.95 -2.55 -3.69
N ARG A 81 -15.43 -1.43 -3.19
CA ARG A 81 -15.30 -0.19 -3.99
C ARG A 81 -14.34 -0.35 -5.17
N HIS A 82 -13.26 -1.12 -5.00
CA HIS A 82 -12.29 -1.37 -6.07
C HIS A 82 -12.92 -2.13 -7.25
N VAL A 83 -13.92 -2.98 -7.01
CA VAL A 83 -14.75 -3.58 -8.08
C VAL A 83 -15.45 -2.50 -8.89
N GLY A 84 -16.12 -1.55 -8.22
CA GLY A 84 -16.80 -0.43 -8.87
C GLY A 84 -15.87 0.49 -9.67
N TYR A 85 -14.57 0.53 -9.32
CA TYR A 85 -13.56 1.25 -10.08
C TYR A 85 -13.01 0.47 -11.29
N GLY A 86 -13.42 -0.78 -11.48
CA GLY A 86 -12.91 -1.66 -12.54
C GLY A 86 -11.52 -2.24 -12.25
N VAL A 87 -11.11 -2.30 -10.98
CA VAL A 87 -9.83 -2.90 -10.58
C VAL A 87 -9.88 -4.40 -10.83
N LYS A 88 -8.81 -4.93 -11.43
CA LYS A 88 -8.63 -6.36 -11.75
C LYS A 88 -7.51 -6.94 -10.89
N PRO A 89 -7.46 -8.27 -10.68
CA PRO A 89 -6.39 -8.92 -9.93
C PRO A 89 -4.99 -8.48 -10.36
N LYS A 90 -4.71 -8.43 -11.66
CA LYS A 90 -3.42 -7.97 -12.22
C LYS A 90 -3.00 -6.55 -11.79
N HIS A 91 -3.95 -5.68 -11.42
CA HIS A 91 -3.61 -4.32 -10.98
C HIS A 91 -3.00 -4.32 -9.58
N TYR A 92 -3.34 -5.30 -8.73
CA TYR A 92 -2.72 -5.44 -7.42
C TYR A 92 -1.23 -5.80 -7.55
N ASP A 93 -0.82 -6.58 -8.54
CA ASP A 93 0.60 -6.87 -8.74
C ASP A 93 1.40 -5.61 -9.09
N GLU A 94 0.88 -4.78 -9.99
CA GLU A 94 1.53 -3.53 -10.39
C GLU A 94 1.57 -2.49 -9.27
N VAL A 95 0.48 -2.39 -8.48
CA VAL A 95 0.43 -1.55 -7.29
C VAL A 95 1.44 -2.02 -6.23
N GLY A 96 1.54 -3.33 -5.99
CA GLY A 96 2.48 -3.90 -5.03
C GLY A 96 3.94 -3.60 -5.39
N LYS A 97 4.30 -3.82 -6.65
CA LYS A 97 5.64 -3.48 -7.18
C LYS A 97 5.96 -2.00 -7.03
N ALA A 98 5.01 -1.12 -7.35
CA ALA A 98 5.21 0.32 -7.23
C ALA A 98 5.33 0.76 -5.76
N LEU A 99 4.54 0.18 -4.86
CA LEU A 99 4.56 0.48 -3.43
C LEU A 99 5.87 0.06 -2.79
N LEU A 100 6.28 -1.21 -2.95
CA LEU A 100 7.53 -1.73 -2.39
C LEU A 100 8.74 -0.95 -2.92
N TRP A 101 8.74 -0.63 -4.22
CA TRP A 101 9.79 0.21 -4.80
C TRP A 101 9.84 1.59 -4.15
N SER A 102 8.69 2.23 -3.91
CA SER A 102 8.63 3.57 -3.31
C SER A 102 9.11 3.57 -1.87
N ILE A 103 8.69 2.57 -1.08
CA ILE A 103 9.17 2.36 0.29
C ILE A 103 10.69 2.13 0.30
N SER A 104 11.22 1.33 -0.62
CA SER A 104 12.68 1.12 -0.74
C SER A 104 13.44 2.43 -1.01
N LYS A 105 12.85 3.36 -1.77
CA LYS A 105 13.46 4.68 -2.04
C LYS A 105 13.40 5.60 -0.83
N GLY A 106 12.32 5.56 -0.07
CA GLY A 106 12.22 6.31 1.18
C GLY A 106 13.18 5.80 2.25
N LEU A 107 13.38 4.48 2.35
CA LEU A 107 14.24 3.86 3.36
C LEU A 107 15.72 3.85 2.97
N GLY A 108 16.04 3.85 1.67
CA GLY A 108 17.41 3.85 1.18
C GLY A 108 18.21 2.66 1.72
N LYS A 109 19.27 2.94 2.50
CA LYS A 109 20.13 1.91 3.10
C LYS A 109 19.42 1.02 4.12
N ASP A 110 18.30 1.49 4.68
CA ASP A 110 17.53 0.73 5.68
C ASP A 110 16.56 -0.26 5.00
N TRP A 111 16.51 -0.31 3.67
CA TRP A 111 15.81 -1.36 2.91
C TRP A 111 16.64 -2.64 2.83
N THR A 112 16.55 -3.48 3.87
CA THR A 112 17.20 -4.79 3.92
C THR A 112 16.29 -5.91 3.37
N PRO A 113 16.81 -7.11 3.07
CA PRO A 113 15.99 -8.24 2.64
C PRO A 113 14.87 -8.61 3.63
N GLU A 114 15.12 -8.46 4.93
CA GLU A 114 14.13 -8.72 5.99
C GLU A 114 13.00 -7.67 5.96
N VAL A 115 13.35 -6.42 5.70
CA VAL A 115 12.38 -5.31 5.55
C VAL A 115 11.53 -5.54 4.30
N GLU A 116 12.15 -5.89 3.18
CA GLU A 116 11.44 -6.22 1.94
C GLU A 116 10.46 -7.37 2.13
N ALA A 117 10.91 -8.48 2.74
CA ALA A 117 10.07 -9.63 3.00
C ALA A 117 8.88 -9.30 3.92
N ALA A 118 9.09 -8.47 4.94
CA ALA A 118 8.03 -8.04 5.84
C ALA A 118 6.97 -7.18 5.11
N TRP A 119 7.41 -6.18 4.33
CA TRP A 119 6.49 -5.34 3.56
C TRP A 119 5.77 -6.08 2.44
N ALA A 120 6.45 -7.00 1.75
CA ALA A 120 5.83 -7.85 0.73
C ALA A 120 4.74 -8.75 1.34
N ALA A 121 5.02 -9.37 2.49
CA ALA A 121 4.03 -10.17 3.21
C ALA A 121 2.83 -9.32 3.68
N CYS A 122 3.08 -8.12 4.19
CA CYS A 122 2.02 -7.18 4.56
C CYS A 122 1.14 -6.83 3.37
N TYR A 123 1.74 -6.47 2.23
CA TYR A 123 1.00 -6.14 1.02
C TYR A 123 0.16 -7.32 0.51
N ALA A 124 0.74 -8.52 0.48
CA ALA A 124 0.04 -9.73 0.03
C ALA A 124 -1.23 -10.00 0.85
N ILE A 125 -1.14 -9.90 2.18
CA ILE A 125 -2.30 -10.09 3.08
C ILE A 125 -3.42 -9.08 2.77
N LEU A 126 -3.07 -7.82 2.53
CA LEU A 126 -4.04 -6.77 2.24
C LEU A 126 -4.69 -6.96 0.87
N ALA A 127 -3.88 -7.25 -0.14
CA ALA A 127 -4.35 -7.50 -1.50
C ALA A 127 -5.29 -8.71 -1.53
N GLU A 128 -4.93 -9.80 -0.85
CA GLU A 128 -5.77 -11.00 -0.70
C GLU A 128 -7.10 -10.67 -0.01
N ALA A 129 -7.08 -9.94 1.10
CA ALA A 129 -8.30 -9.55 1.80
C ALA A 129 -9.22 -8.70 0.91
N MET A 130 -8.67 -7.78 0.12
CA MET A 130 -9.45 -6.95 -0.81
C MET A 130 -9.99 -7.75 -2.00
N LEU A 131 -9.22 -8.72 -2.52
CA LEU A 131 -9.62 -9.60 -3.61
C LEU A 131 -10.73 -10.56 -3.18
N THR A 132 -10.63 -11.14 -1.99
CA THR A 132 -11.69 -11.97 -1.41
C THR A 132 -12.97 -11.15 -1.27
N ALA A 133 -12.89 -9.96 -0.67
CA ALA A 133 -14.04 -9.08 -0.50
C ALA A 133 -14.66 -8.56 -1.80
N ALA A 134 -13.89 -8.53 -2.90
CA ALA A 134 -14.36 -8.17 -4.22
C ALA A 134 -15.27 -9.25 -4.84
N ASN A 135 -15.18 -10.50 -4.37
CA ASN A 135 -15.97 -11.64 -4.82
C ASN A 135 -17.12 -12.01 -3.86
N ASP A 136 -17.25 -11.31 -2.72
CA ASP A 136 -18.31 -11.44 -1.69
C ASP A 136 -19.57 -10.66 -2.04
#